data_AF-A0A842XKQ9-F1
#
_entry.id   AF-A0A842XKQ9-F1
#
_cell.length_a   1.000
_cell.length_b   1.000
_cell.length_c   1.000
_cell.angle_alpha   90.00
_cell.angle_beta   90.00
_cell.angle_gamma   90.00
#
_symmetry.space_group_name_H-M   'P 1'
#
loop_
_entity.id
_entity.type
_entity.pdbx_description
1 polymer ?
#
loop_
_entity_poly.entity_id
_entity_poly.type
_entity_poly.pdbx_seq_one_letter_code
_entity_poly.pdbx_strand_id
1 'polypeptide(L)'
;MIYALIGVFVALCVLITIGVTQPRGTSIMTWCSLYLAIAVVFDGLVVVAFAYQHVELIETLLGVSAGAATSLAIHVTHHIFEERKSTKISSGEK
;
A
#
# COMPACT_ATOMS: atom_id res chain seq x y z
N MET A 1 11.42 -12.17 -13.39
CA MET A 1 11.56 -12.01 -11.93
C MET A 1 12.09 -10.63 -11.50
N ILE A 2 13.02 -10.02 -12.25
CA ILE A 2 13.55 -8.67 -11.91
C ILE A 2 12.44 -7.60 -11.89
N TYR A 3 11.46 -7.70 -12.79
CA TYR A 3 10.33 -6.78 -12.89
C TYR A 3 9.43 -6.81 -11.66
N ALA A 4 9.28 -7.97 -11.01
CA ALA A 4 8.58 -8.07 -9.73
C ALA A 4 9.31 -7.31 -8.62
N LEU A 5 10.64 -7.40 -8.55
CA LEU A 5 11.43 -6.66 -7.56
C LEU A 5 11.33 -5.14 -7.76
N ILE A 6 11.34 -4.70 -9.02
CA ILE A 6 11.13 -3.29 -9.38
C ILE A 6 9.72 -2.85 -8.96
N GLY A 7 8.69 -3.66 -9.25
CA GLY A 7 7.32 -3.40 -8.84
C GLY A 7 7.17 -3.25 -7.32
N VAL A 8 7.79 -4.15 -6.53
CA VAL A 8 7.80 -4.06 -5.07
C VAL A 8 8.44 -2.75 -4.61
N PHE A 9 9.62 -2.42 -5.15
CA PHE A 9 10.35 -1.22 -4.75
C PHE A 9 9.57 0.05 -5.08
N VAL A 10 8.99 0.14 -6.28
CA VAL A 10 8.16 1.28 -6.69
C VAL A 10 6.94 1.42 -5.77
N ALA A 11 6.22 0.34 -5.50
CA ALA A 11 5.06 0.38 -4.62
C ALA A 11 5.40 0.81 -3.20
N LEU A 12 6.53 0.33 -2.65
CA LEU A 12 7.02 0.74 -1.34
C LEU A 12 7.38 2.23 -1.33
N CYS A 13 8.16 2.72 -2.31
CA CYS A 13 8.51 4.14 -2.40
C CYS A 13 7.27 5.04 -2.51
N VAL A 14 6.30 4.65 -3.34
CA VAL A 14 5.05 5.40 -3.53
C VAL A 14 4.22 5.44 -2.25
N LEU A 15 4.03 4.31 -1.56
CA LEU A 15 3.23 4.28 -0.33
C LEU A 15 3.92 4.96 0.85
N ILE A 16 5.26 4.92 0.93
CA ILE A 16 6.03 5.67 1.91
C ILE A 16 5.92 7.19 1.67
N THR A 17 5.99 7.62 0.41
CA THR A 17 5.94 9.05 0.05
C THR A 17 4.54 9.64 0.18
N ILE A 18 3.51 8.92 -0.27
CA ILE A 18 2.10 9.34 -0.17
C ILE A 18 1.59 9.25 1.27
N GLY A 19 2.06 8.25 2.03
CA GLY A 19 1.72 8.01 3.44
C GLY A 19 0.39 7.27 3.59
N VAL A 20 0.40 6.09 4.21
CA VAL A 20 -0.79 5.23 4.35
C VAL A 20 -1.88 5.84 5.26
N THR A 21 -1.54 6.81 6.10
CA THR A 21 -2.26 7.02 7.36
C THR A 21 -3.21 8.18 7.49
N GLN A 22 -3.12 9.23 6.68
CA GLN A 22 -4.04 10.34 6.87
C GLN A 22 -4.06 11.26 5.67
N PRO A 23 -5.24 11.86 5.38
CA PRO A 23 -5.29 12.99 4.49
C PRO A 23 -4.36 14.10 4.96
N ARG A 24 -3.14 14.17 4.41
CA ARG A 24 -2.25 15.33 4.55
C ARG A 24 -2.84 16.49 3.76
N GLY A 25 -3.81 17.18 4.37
CA GLY A 25 -4.37 18.43 3.85
C GLY A 25 -5.42 18.30 2.74
N THR A 26 -5.96 17.10 2.47
CA THR A 26 -7.01 16.88 1.47
C THR A 26 -8.26 16.24 2.10
N SER A 27 -9.44 16.34 1.48
CA SER A 27 -10.65 15.76 2.11
C SER A 27 -10.60 14.23 2.13
N ILE A 28 -11.26 13.60 3.10
CA ILE A 28 -11.42 12.14 3.16
C ILE A 28 -12.04 11.57 1.87
N MET A 29 -12.94 12.33 1.24
CA MET A 29 -13.58 11.97 -0.03
C MET A 29 -12.57 11.96 -1.18
N THR A 30 -11.67 12.95 -1.23
CA THR A 30 -10.60 13.03 -2.24
C THR A 30 -9.61 11.89 -2.09
N TRP A 31 -9.25 11.54 -0.85
CA TRP A 31 -8.38 10.39 -0.57
C TRP A 31 -9.00 9.06 -0.98
N CYS A 32 -10.25 8.84 -0.61
CA CYS A 32 -10.97 7.64 -0.97
C CYS A 32 -11.13 7.53 -2.50
N SER A 33 -11.45 8.64 -3.17
CA SER A 33 -11.55 8.68 -4.64
C SER A 33 -10.22 8.39 -5.34
N LEU A 34 -9.09 8.85 -4.79
CA LEU A 34 -7.77 8.55 -5.35
C LEU A 34 -7.45 7.06 -5.23
N TYR A 35 -7.63 6.47 -4.06
CA TYR A 35 -7.43 5.03 -3.87
C TYR A 35 -8.36 4.20 -4.76
N LEU A 36 -9.62 4.58 -4.88
CA LEU A 36 -10.58 3.92 -5.77
C LEU A 36 -10.11 3.97 -7.22
N ALA A 37 -9.68 5.14 -7.69
CA ALA A 37 -9.19 5.31 -9.05
C ALA A 37 -7.93 4.44 -9.31
N ILE A 38 -6.99 4.41 -8.37
CA ILE A 38 -5.78 3.58 -8.47
C ILE A 38 -6.15 2.09 -8.50
N ALA A 39 -7.09 1.66 -7.66
CA ALA A 39 -7.54 0.26 -7.61
C ALA A 39 -8.18 -0.17 -8.95
N VAL A 40 -9.09 0.65 -9.48
CA VAL A 40 -9.76 0.37 -10.77
C VAL A 40 -8.75 0.31 -11.92
N VAL A 41 -7.79 1.22 -11.95
CA VAL A 41 -6.72 1.22 -12.97
C VAL A 41 -5.85 -0.03 -12.83
N PHE A 42 -5.45 -0.39 -11.61
CA PHE A 42 -4.65 -1.59 -11.36
C PHE A 42 -5.37 -2.85 -11.83
N ASP A 43 -6.65 -3.03 -11.49
CA ASP A 43 -7.45 -4.18 -11.92
C ASP A 43 -7.57 -4.25 -13.45
N GLY A 44 -7.79 -3.11 -14.11
CA GLY A 44 -7.80 -3.02 -15.57
C GLY A 44 -6.46 -3.43 -16.19
N LEU A 45 -5.34 -2.96 -15.63
CA LEU A 45 -4.00 -3.35 -16.08
C LEU A 45 -3.75 -4.85 -15.89
N VAL A 46 -4.21 -5.45 -14.79
CA VAL A 46 -4.11 -6.89 -14.56
C VAL A 46 -4.87 -7.67 -15.64
N VAL A 47 -6.12 -7.28 -15.93
CA VAL A 47 -6.92 -7.93 -16.98
C VAL A 47 -6.23 -7.84 -18.34
N VAL A 48 -5.72 -6.66 -18.71
CA VAL A 48 -4.98 -6.44 -19.97
C VAL A 48 -3.70 -7.27 -20.00
N ALA A 49 -2.91 -7.27 -18.92
CA ALA A 49 -1.68 -8.04 -18.84
C ALA A 49 -1.91 -9.54 -19.05
N PHE A 50 -2.99 -10.08 -18.45
CA PHE A 50 -3.40 -11.46 -18.65
C PHE A 50 -3.93 -11.72 -20.07
N ALA A 51 -4.76 -10.83 -20.63
CA ALA A 51 -5.32 -11.01 -21.96
C ALA A 51 -4.25 -11.08 -23.07
N TYR A 52 -3.20 -10.27 -22.94
CA TYR A 52 -2.08 -10.23 -23.91
C TYR A 52 -0.87 -11.09 -23.49
N GLN A 53 -0.97 -11.83 -22.38
CA GLN A 53 0.11 -12.68 -21.85
C GLN A 53 1.44 -11.92 -21.68
N HIS A 54 1.38 -10.66 -21.26
CA HIS A 54 2.56 -9.83 -21.05
C HIS A 54 3.24 -10.18 -19.73
N VAL A 55 4.16 -11.15 -19.78
CA VAL A 55 4.87 -11.69 -18.60
C VAL A 55 5.56 -10.59 -17.78
N GLU A 56 6.21 -9.62 -18.42
CA GLU A 56 6.89 -8.51 -17.72
C GLU A 56 5.91 -7.64 -16.94
N LEU A 57 4.74 -7.37 -17.53
CA LEU A 57 3.70 -6.56 -16.90
C LEU A 57 3.03 -7.33 -15.76
N ILE A 58 2.76 -8.62 -15.94
CA ILE A 58 2.24 -9.51 -14.89
C ILE A 58 3.20 -9.54 -13.70
N GLU A 59 4.49 -9.74 -13.95
CA GLU A 59 5.52 -9.74 -12.89
C GLU A 59 5.59 -8.38 -12.17
N THR A 60 5.54 -7.27 -12.90
CA THR A 60 5.56 -5.92 -12.31
C THR A 60 4.35 -5.69 -11.42
N LEU A 61 3.15 -6.03 -11.89
CA LEU A 61 1.90 -5.89 -11.14
C LEU A 61 1.87 -6.78 -9.89
N LEU A 62 2.40 -8.00 -9.99
CA LEU A 62 2.59 -8.90 -8.85
C LEU A 62 3.56 -8.30 -7.82
N GLY A 63 4.63 -7.68 -8.29
CA GLY A 63 5.56 -6.96 -7.42
C GLY A 63 4.89 -5.79 -6.70
N VAL A 64 4.13 -4.98 -7.44
CA VAL A 64 3.39 -3.83 -6.88
C VAL A 64 2.41 -4.29 -5.79
N SER A 65 1.67 -5.38 -6.02
CA SER A 65 0.72 -5.91 -5.02
C SER A 65 1.44 -6.42 -3.77
N ALA A 66 2.55 -7.13 -3.91
CA ALA A 66 3.36 -7.61 -2.79
C ALA A 66 3.94 -6.44 -1.96
N GLY A 67 4.44 -5.38 -2.63
CA GLY A 67 4.92 -4.17 -1.97
C GLY A 67 3.80 -3.43 -1.23
N ALA A 68 2.62 -3.34 -1.83
CA ALA A 68 1.46 -2.71 -1.20
C ALA A 68 0.99 -3.45 0.05
N ALA A 69 0.87 -4.78 -0.02
CA ALA A 69 0.53 -5.61 1.13
C ALA A 69 1.56 -5.48 2.27
N THR A 70 2.85 -5.44 1.92
CA THR A 70 3.94 -5.27 2.89
C THR A 70 3.88 -3.91 3.59
N SER A 71 3.66 -2.84 2.83
CA SER A 71 3.52 -1.49 3.39
C SER A 71 2.34 -1.39 4.36
N LEU A 72 1.18 -1.97 4.00
CA LEU A 72 0.02 -2.06 4.87
C LEU A 72 0.33 -2.86 6.15
N ALA A 73 1.00 -4.01 6.04
CA ALA A 73 1.37 -4.82 7.19
C ALA A 73 2.30 -4.08 8.16
N ILE A 74 3.32 -3.38 7.64
CA ILE A 74 4.23 -2.55 8.45
C ILE A 74 3.44 -1.44 9.14
N HIS A 75 2.57 -0.76 8.41
CA HIS A 75 1.76 0.33 8.95
C HIS A 75 0.83 -0.15 10.08
N VAL A 76 0.09 -1.24 9.87
CA VAL A 76 -0.77 -1.84 10.90
C VAL A 76 0.03 -2.29 12.12
N THR A 77 1.20 -2.88 11.91
CA THR A 77 2.09 -3.31 13.01
C THR A 77 2.55 -2.12 13.85
N HIS A 78 2.92 -1.00 13.21
CA HIS A 78 3.27 0.23 13.92
C HIS A 78 2.12 0.75 14.78
N HIS A 79 0.90 0.78 14.22
CA HIS A 79 -0.29 1.24 14.93
C HIS A 79 -0.60 0.38 16.17
N ILE A 80 -0.56 -0.96 16.03
CA ILE A 80 -0.76 -1.88 17.16
C ILE A 80 0.29 -1.65 18.26
N PHE A 81 1.54 -1.38 17.89
CA PHE A 81 2.61 -1.12 18.85
C PHE A 81 2.41 0.22 19.58
N GLU A 82 1.96 1.27 18.87
CA GLU A 82 1.62 2.57 19.46
C GLU A 82 0.45 2.47 20.44
N GLU A 83 -0.61 1.73 20.11
CA GLU A 83 -1.74 1.48 21.01
C GLU A 83 -1.31 0.72 22.26
N ARG A 84 -0.50 -0.34 22.10
CA ARG A 84 0.07 -1.11 23.23
C ARG A 84 0.91 -0.23 24.15
N LYS A 85 1.72 0.67 23.58
CA LYS A 85 2.59 1.59 24.33
C LYS A 85 1.78 2.62 25.10
N SER A 86 0.77 3.22 24.47
CA SER A 86 -0.15 4.16 25.14
C SER A 86 -0.92 3.51 26.29
N THR A 87 -1.38 2.27 26.10
CA THR A 87 -2.08 1.51 27.14
C THR A 87 -1.17 1.19 28.34
N LYS A 88 0.12 0.88 28.09
CA LYS A 88 1.08 0.64 29.19
C LYS A 88 1.39 1.89 30.02
N ILE A 89 1.45 3.07 29.40
CA ILE A 89 1.69 4.33 30.12
C ILE A 89 0.48 4.68 30.99
N SER A 90 -0.75 4.55 30.46
CA SER A 90 -1.99 4.81 31.22
C SER A 90 -2.21 3.83 32.39
N SER A 91 -1.58 2.65 32.37
CA SER A 91 -1.69 1.65 33.45
C SER A 91 -0.59 1.74 34.51
N GLY A 92 0.46 2.56 34.29
CA GLY A 92 1.54 2.81 35.26
C GLY A 92 1.32 4.04 36.14
N GLU A 93 0.24 4.78 35.92
CA GLU A 93 -0.15 5.99 36.66
C GLU A 93 -1.27 5.72 37.68
N LYS A 94 -1.35 4.48 38.20
CA LYS A 94 -2.23 4.11 39.32
C LYS A 94 -1.44 3.50 40.46
#